data_AF-A0A414S9B4-F1
#
_entry.id   AF-A0A414S9B4-F1
#
_cell.length_a   1.000
_cell.length_b   1.000
_cell.length_c   1.000
_cell.angle_alpha   90.00
_cell.angle_beta   90.00
_cell.angle_gamma   90.00
#
_symmetry.space_group_name_H-M   'P 1'
#
loop_
_entity.id
_entity.type
_entity.pdbx_description
1 polymer ?
#
loop_
_entity_poly.entity_id
_entity_poly.type
_entity_poly.pdbx_seq_one_letter_code
_entity_poly.pdbx_strand_id
1 'polypeptide(L)'
;MTIGEKIKLVRSLRGLTQKELGFLIGLSDVRIRQYESDIRTPKKDKIKAICDALSVSESFFVNHHMETYNDIIQLLFDLQKICSAEVTQIDEKNNTYGITFQDKHINNILKIWYKKQEIMKSGELSEADYALWQAQFPDSLVNDSKELLPPIL
;
A
#
# COMPACT_ATOMS: atom_id res chain seq x y z
N MET A 1 9.34 5.99 2.27
CA MET A 1 8.85 5.99 3.66
C MET A 1 9.62 4.96 4.46
N THR A 2 10.12 5.32 5.63
CA THR A 2 10.72 4.38 6.59
C THR A 2 9.66 3.48 7.24
N ILE A 3 10.09 2.48 8.01
CA ILE A 3 9.18 1.65 8.81
C ILE A 3 8.47 2.52 9.86
N GLY A 4 9.18 3.42 10.54
CA GLY A 4 8.60 4.32 11.54
C GLY A 4 7.51 5.21 10.96
N GLU A 5 7.78 5.81 9.79
CA GLU A 5 6.79 6.63 9.06
C GLU A 5 5.55 5.82 8.68
N LYS A 6 5.72 4.58 8.23
CA LYS A 6 4.60 3.67 7.91
C LYS A 6 3.75 3.37 9.13
N ILE A 7 4.36 3.03 10.28
CA ILE A 7 3.65 2.78 11.55
C ILE A 7 2.83 4.02 11.94
N LYS A 8 3.46 5.20 11.92
CA LYS A 8 2.81 6.46 12.27
C LYS A 8 1.64 6.76 11.34
N LEU A 9 1.81 6.56 10.03
CA LEU A 9 0.76 6.76 9.03
C LEU A 9 -0.46 5.89 9.35
N VAL A 10 -0.30 4.57 9.41
CA VAL A 10 -1.45 3.67 9.59
C VAL A 10 -2.08 3.80 10.97
N ARG A 11 -1.30 4.07 12.03
CA ARG A 11 -1.85 4.39 13.35
C ARG A 11 -2.75 5.61 13.29
N SER A 12 -2.28 6.68 12.63
CA SER A 12 -3.01 7.94 12.56
C SER A 12 -4.26 7.83 11.68
N LEU A 13 -4.20 7.06 10.58
CA LEU A 13 -5.36 6.73 9.75
C LEU A 13 -6.43 5.96 10.53
N ARG A 14 -6.02 5.12 11.50
CA ARG A 14 -6.94 4.43 12.42
C ARG A 14 -7.44 5.31 13.58
N GLY A 15 -7.03 6.57 13.65
CA GLY A 15 -7.42 7.49 14.71
C GLY A 15 -6.84 7.16 16.09
N LEU A 16 -5.85 6.26 16.17
CA LEU A 16 -5.27 5.82 17.43
C LEU A 16 -4.14 6.74 17.89
N THR A 17 -4.02 6.95 19.19
CA THR A 17 -2.85 7.56 19.83
C THR A 17 -1.71 6.55 19.98
N GLN A 18 -0.49 7.03 20.22
CA GLN A 18 0.67 6.16 20.51
C GLN A 18 0.43 5.29 21.75
N LYS A 19 -0.31 5.81 22.74
CA LYS A 19 -0.67 5.09 23.95
C LYS A 19 -1.65 3.95 23.68
N GLU A 20 -2.66 4.18 22.84
CA GLU A 20 -3.65 3.15 22.48
C GLU A 20 -2.99 2.04 21.65
N LEU A 21 -2.18 2.38 20.64
CA LEU A 21 -1.43 1.36 19.90
C LEU A 21 -0.50 0.57 20.83
N GLY A 22 0.21 1.25 21.74
CA GLY A 22 1.04 0.60 22.75
C GLY A 22 0.26 -0.41 23.56
N PHE A 23 -0.90 0.00 24.10
CA PHE A 23 -1.79 -0.87 24.86
C PHE A 23 -2.23 -2.11 24.04
N LEU A 24 -2.66 -1.93 22.79
CA LEU A 24 -3.12 -3.03 21.91
C LEU A 24 -2.05 -4.10 21.69
N ILE A 25 -0.76 -3.73 21.66
CA ILE A 25 0.35 -4.66 21.39
C ILE A 25 1.23 -4.95 22.62
N GLY A 26 0.77 -4.57 23.82
CA GLY A 26 1.47 -4.83 25.08
C GLY A 26 2.79 -4.07 25.24
N LEU A 27 2.88 -2.85 24.72
CA LEU A 27 4.04 -1.95 24.81
C LEU A 27 3.69 -0.60 25.44
N SER A 28 4.70 0.15 25.86
CA SER A 28 4.51 1.54 26.29
C SER A 28 4.36 2.48 25.09
N ASP A 29 3.72 3.63 25.32
CA ASP A 29 3.65 4.75 24.37
C ASP A 29 5.05 5.25 23.96
N VAL A 30 6.00 5.28 24.90
CA VAL A 30 7.42 5.60 24.65
C VAL A 30 8.02 4.66 23.61
N ARG A 31 7.71 3.36 23.69
CA ARG A 31 8.21 2.36 22.73
C ARG A 31 7.62 2.57 21.34
N ILE A 32 6.34 2.90 21.24
CA ILE A 32 5.70 3.25 19.96
C ILE A 32 6.35 4.50 19.37
N ARG A 33 6.57 5.55 20.18
CA ARG A 33 7.25 6.76 19.74
C ARG A 33 8.64 6.49 19.19
N GLN A 34 9.42 5.64 19.86
CA GLN A 34 10.75 5.23 19.39
C GLN A 34 10.69 4.50 18.04
N TYR A 35 9.65 3.69 17.80
CA TYR A 35 9.43 3.07 16.50
C TYR A 35 9.06 4.11 15.44
N GLU A 36 8.11 5.00 15.73
CA GLU A 36 7.62 6.02 14.78
C GLU A 36 8.65 7.08 14.40
N SER A 37 9.67 7.28 15.23
CA SER A 37 10.77 8.22 14.98
C SER A 37 12.04 7.54 14.49
N ASP A 38 11.96 6.25 14.11
CA ASP A 38 13.09 5.42 13.66
C ASP A 38 14.28 5.31 14.65
N ILE A 39 14.11 5.74 15.91
CA ILE A 39 15.11 5.55 16.99
C ILE A 39 15.32 4.05 17.25
N ARG A 40 14.29 3.25 17.00
CA ARG A 40 14.34 1.79 17.14
C ARG A 40 13.57 1.13 16.00
N THR A 41 14.14 0.07 15.43
CA THR A 41 13.42 -0.76 14.46
C THR A 41 12.66 -1.88 15.18
N PRO A 42 11.34 -2.05 14.94
CA PRO A 42 10.60 -3.19 15.46
C PRO A 42 11.11 -4.51 14.86
N LYS A 43 11.16 -5.56 15.68
CA LYS A 43 11.44 -6.92 15.21
C LYS A 43 10.20 -7.50 14.53
N LYS A 44 10.36 -8.59 13.79
CA LYS A 44 9.29 -9.24 13.01
C LYS A 44 8.04 -9.55 13.85
N ASP A 45 8.20 -10.04 15.08
CA ASP A 45 7.08 -10.32 15.99
C ASP A 45 6.28 -9.05 16.34
N LYS A 46 6.96 -7.91 16.46
CA LYS A 46 6.34 -6.61 16.72
C LYS A 46 5.71 -6.00 15.48
N ILE A 47 6.32 -6.16 14.31
CA ILE A 47 5.68 -5.80 13.04
C ILE A 47 4.36 -6.56 12.89
N LYS A 48 4.35 -7.87 13.14
CA LYS A 48 3.13 -8.68 13.07
C LYS A 48 2.06 -8.19 14.06
N ALA A 49 2.42 -7.96 15.32
CA ALA A 49 1.49 -7.42 16.30
C ALA A 49 0.90 -6.05 15.90
N ILE A 50 1.72 -5.18 15.29
CA ILE A 50 1.26 -3.90 14.74
C ILE A 50 0.30 -4.11 13.56
N CYS A 51 0.62 -5.04 12.66
CA CYS A 51 -0.24 -5.39 11.52
C CYS A 51 -1.62 -5.87 11.99
N ASP A 52 -1.64 -6.80 12.96
CA ASP A 52 -2.86 -7.33 13.54
C ASP A 52 -3.68 -6.22 14.22
N ALA A 53 -3.06 -5.40 15.06
CA ALA A 53 -3.72 -4.32 15.80
C ALA A 53 -4.28 -3.21 14.89
N LEU A 54 -3.62 -2.92 13.77
CA LEU A 54 -4.01 -1.87 12.83
C LEU A 54 -4.77 -2.41 11.62
N SER A 55 -4.99 -3.72 11.54
CA SER A 55 -5.61 -4.41 10.40
C SER A 55 -5.01 -3.97 9.06
N VAL A 56 -3.69 -4.10 8.94
CA VAL A 56 -2.90 -3.85 7.73
C VAL A 56 -2.06 -5.07 7.39
N SER A 57 -1.69 -5.22 6.13
CA SER A 57 -0.89 -6.36 5.68
C SER A 57 0.59 -6.20 6.05
N GLU A 58 1.28 -7.31 6.35
CA GLU A 58 2.75 -7.30 6.50
C GLU A 58 3.45 -6.78 5.24
N SER A 59 2.87 -6.97 4.04
CA SER A 59 3.44 -6.47 2.77
C SER A 59 3.50 -4.94 2.70
N PHE A 60 2.65 -4.23 3.46
CA PHE A 60 2.72 -2.77 3.56
C PHE A 60 4.09 -2.31 4.11
N PHE A 61 4.72 -3.10 4.98
CA PHE A 61 6.02 -2.80 5.57
C PHE A 61 7.21 -3.15 4.68
N VAL A 62 7.00 -3.80 3.53
CA VAL A 62 8.07 -4.04 2.53
C VAL A 62 8.58 -2.69 2.03
N ASN A 63 9.89 -2.47 2.16
CA ASN A 63 10.51 -1.21 1.75
C ASN A 63 11.13 -1.35 0.36
N HIS A 64 10.66 -0.54 -0.58
CA HIS A 64 11.32 -0.33 -1.86
C HIS A 64 12.11 0.96 -1.71
N HIS A 65 13.43 0.86 -1.56
CA HIS A 65 14.31 2.01 -1.47
C HIS A 65 14.33 2.72 -2.83
N MET A 66 13.51 3.75 -2.99
CA MET A 66 13.47 4.60 -4.17
C MET A 66 13.62 6.05 -3.71
N GLU A 67 14.80 6.63 -3.94
CA GLU A 67 15.13 8.01 -3.54
C GLU A 67 15.34 8.91 -4.76
N THR A 68 15.70 8.31 -5.90
CA THR A 68 16.06 9.01 -7.13
C THR A 68 15.18 8.55 -8.30
N TYR A 69 15.13 9.38 -9.35
CA TYR A 69 14.53 8.97 -10.62
C TYR A 69 15.21 7.72 -11.20
N ASN A 70 16.50 7.51 -10.95
CA ASN A 70 17.20 6.31 -11.41
C ASN A 70 16.65 5.05 -10.73
N ASP A 71 16.32 5.09 -9.44
CA ASP A 71 15.75 3.94 -8.73
C ASP A 71 14.39 3.55 -9.32
N ILE A 72 13.58 4.56 -9.67
CA ILE A 72 12.29 4.35 -10.32
C ILE A 72 12.49 3.69 -11.69
N ILE A 73 13.40 4.20 -12.52
CA ILE A 73 13.65 3.66 -13.86
C ILE A 73 14.23 2.24 -13.80
N GLN A 74 15.14 1.95 -12.87
CA GLN A 74 15.65 0.59 -12.67
C GLN A 74 14.53 -0.39 -12.28
N LEU A 75 13.62 0.02 -11.40
CA LEU A 75 12.45 -0.79 -11.06
C LEU A 75 11.57 -1.05 -12.29
N LEU A 76 11.31 -0.04 -13.13
CA LEU A 76 10.54 -0.22 -14.36
C LEU A 76 11.23 -1.20 -15.33
N PHE A 77 12.55 -1.16 -15.45
CA PHE A 77 13.31 -2.13 -16.25
C PHE A 77 13.21 -3.55 -15.69
N ASP A 78 13.16 -3.72 -14.37
CA ASP A 78 12.97 -5.03 -13.77
C ASP A 78 11.54 -5.54 -13.94
N LEU A 79 10.53 -4.66 -13.86
CA LEU A 79 9.15 -5.00 -14.19
C LEU A 79 9.03 -5.47 -15.65
N GLN A 80 9.68 -4.80 -16.61
CA GLN A 80 9.70 -5.24 -18.01
C GLN A 80 10.21 -6.69 -18.16
N LYS A 81 11.20 -7.10 -17.36
CA LYS A 81 11.75 -8.47 -17.38
C LYS A 81 10.85 -9.48 -16.66
N ILE A 82 10.30 -9.11 -15.50
CA ILE A 82 9.59 -10.03 -14.59
C ILE A 82 8.16 -10.27 -15.04
N CYS A 83 7.46 -9.22 -15.50
CA CYS A 83 6.03 -9.29 -15.80
C CYS A 83 5.67 -8.83 -17.22
N SER A 84 6.66 -8.83 -18.13
CA SER A 84 6.47 -8.44 -19.54
C SER A 84 5.77 -7.08 -19.65
N ALA A 85 6.19 -6.14 -18.81
CA ALA A 85 5.71 -4.78 -18.85
C ALA A 85 6.28 -4.07 -20.10
N GLU A 86 5.48 -3.22 -20.74
CA GLU A 86 5.87 -2.47 -21.93
C GLU A 86 5.58 -0.99 -21.76
N VAL A 87 6.42 -0.14 -22.33
CA VAL A 87 6.15 1.30 -22.42
C VAL A 87 5.26 1.54 -23.64
N THR A 88 4.15 2.25 -23.44
CA THR A 88 3.20 2.59 -24.51
C THR A 88 2.96 4.09 -24.53
N GLN A 89 2.96 4.70 -25.71
CA GLN A 89 2.61 6.11 -25.86
C GLN A 89 1.08 6.26 -25.75
N ILE A 90 0.63 7.07 -24.80
CA ILE A 90 -0.80 7.27 -24.49
C ILE A 90 -1.34 8.52 -25.21
N ASP A 91 -0.54 9.58 -25.23
CA ASP A 91 -0.89 10.84 -25.89
C ASP A 91 0.34 11.41 -26.60
N GLU A 92 0.33 11.33 -27.93
CA GLU A 92 1.42 11.84 -28.77
C GLU A 92 1.60 13.36 -28.64
N LYS A 93 0.51 14.12 -28.50
CA LYS A 93 0.56 15.59 -28.47
C LYS A 93 1.17 16.08 -27.16
N ASN A 94 0.81 15.43 -26.06
CA ASN A 94 1.31 15.77 -24.72
C ASN A 94 2.53 14.96 -24.31
N ASN A 95 3.11 14.17 -25.22
CA ASN A 95 4.27 13.31 -25.00
C ASN A 95 4.15 12.46 -23.72
N THR A 96 2.95 11.90 -23.50
CA THR A 96 2.63 11.13 -22.29
C THR A 96 2.72 9.63 -22.60
N TYR A 97 3.39 8.90 -21.71
CA TYR A 97 3.62 7.46 -21.82
C TYR A 97 3.05 6.74 -20.59
N GLY A 98 2.65 5.49 -20.78
CA GLY A 98 2.18 4.59 -19.75
C GLY A 98 2.96 3.28 -19.75
N ILE A 99 2.82 2.53 -18.66
CA ILE A 99 3.29 1.15 -18.57
C ILE A 99 2.09 0.24 -18.72
N THR A 100 2.15 -0.69 -19.66
CA THR A 100 1.17 -1.75 -19.87
C THR A 100 1.75 -3.08 -19.43
N PHE A 101 0.90 -4.04 -19.06
CA PHE A 101 1.30 -5.38 -18.67
C PHE A 101 0.55 -6.38 -19.52
N GLN A 102 1.21 -7.45 -19.98
CA GLN A 102 0.54 -8.54 -20.70
C GLN A 102 0.01 -9.62 -19.74
N ASP A 103 0.49 -9.62 -18.49
CA ASP A 103 0.07 -10.58 -17.47
C ASP A 103 -1.38 -10.34 -17.02
N LYS A 104 -2.22 -11.38 -17.12
CA LYS A 104 -3.66 -11.30 -16.77
C LYS A 104 -3.88 -11.06 -15.29
N HIS A 105 -3.04 -11.61 -14.42
CA HIS A 105 -3.20 -11.47 -12.98
C HIS A 105 -2.92 -10.04 -12.53
N ILE A 106 -1.83 -9.44 -13.02
CA ILE A 106 -1.51 -8.03 -12.78
C ILE A 106 -2.61 -7.13 -13.33
N ASN A 107 -3.08 -7.36 -14.55
CA ASN A 107 -4.18 -6.56 -15.12
C ASN A 107 -5.48 -6.66 -14.30
N ASN A 108 -5.79 -7.83 -13.74
CA ASN A 108 -6.94 -7.97 -12.85
C ASN A 108 -6.77 -7.16 -11.55
N ILE A 109 -5.58 -7.15 -10.97
CA ILE A 109 -5.26 -6.30 -9.81
C ILE A 109 -5.37 -4.82 -10.16
N LEU A 110 -4.79 -4.40 -11.29
CA LEU A 110 -4.85 -3.02 -11.77
C LEU A 110 -6.30 -2.58 -12.03
N LYS A 111 -7.16 -3.46 -12.54
CA LYS A 111 -8.60 -3.18 -12.71
C LYS A 111 -9.30 -2.89 -11.39
N ILE A 112 -9.02 -3.67 -10.34
CA ILE A 112 -9.58 -3.44 -9.00
C ILE A 112 -9.07 -2.10 -8.45
N TRP A 113 -7.76 -1.87 -8.54
CA TRP A 113 -7.15 -0.63 -8.08
C TRP A 113 -7.70 0.60 -8.81
N TYR A 114 -7.80 0.55 -10.14
CA TYR A 114 -8.39 1.62 -10.94
C TYR A 114 -9.80 1.98 -10.46
N LYS A 115 -10.68 0.98 -10.26
CA LYS A 115 -12.04 1.23 -9.75
C LYS A 115 -12.03 1.93 -8.38
N LYS A 116 -11.20 1.48 -7.43
CA LYS A 116 -11.08 2.15 -6.12
C LYS A 116 -10.55 3.58 -6.23
N GLN A 117 -9.62 3.81 -7.15
CA GLN A 117 -9.12 5.16 -7.43
C GLN A 117 -10.23 6.07 -7.97
N GLU A 118 -11.10 5.58 -8.86
CA GLU A 118 -12.21 6.37 -9.39
C GLU A 118 -13.26 6.69 -8.32
N ILE A 119 -13.57 5.73 -7.43
CA ILE A 119 -14.46 5.97 -6.28
C ILE A 119 -13.85 7.07 -5.37
N MET A 120 -12.54 7.03 -5.11
CA MET A 120 -11.87 8.09 -4.34
C MET A 120 -11.94 9.45 -5.06
N LYS A 121 -11.65 9.50 -6.37
CA LYS A 121 -11.74 10.74 -7.16
C LYS A 121 -13.16 11.32 -7.20
N SER A 122 -14.18 10.47 -7.16
CA SER A 122 -15.58 10.91 -7.10
C SER A 122 -15.99 11.52 -5.75
N GLY A 123 -15.17 11.31 -4.71
CA GLY A 123 -15.45 11.75 -3.34
C GLY A 123 -16.27 10.75 -2.50
N GLU A 124 -16.69 9.63 -3.09
CA GLU A 124 -17.40 8.55 -2.37
C GLU A 124 -16.51 7.80 -1.36
N LEU A 125 -15.19 7.84 -1.54
CA LEU A 125 -14.20 7.28 -0.62
C LEU A 125 -13.20 8.36 -0.22
N SER A 126 -12.97 8.53 1.09
CA SER A 126 -12.00 9.51 1.57
C SER A 126 -10.56 9.11 1.20
N GLU A 127 -9.66 10.10 1.11
CA GLU A 127 -8.23 9.83 0.91
C GLU A 127 -7.66 8.93 2.03
N ALA A 128 -8.13 9.09 3.26
CA ALA A 128 -7.71 8.30 4.41
C ALA A 128 -8.15 6.83 4.27
N ASP A 129 -9.39 6.59 3.87
CA ASP A 129 -9.92 5.23 3.66
C ASP A 129 -9.26 4.56 2.46
N TYR A 130 -8.97 5.32 1.41
CA TYR A 130 -8.21 4.84 0.26
C TYR A 130 -6.77 4.44 0.65
N ALA A 131 -6.09 5.24 1.46
CA ALA A 131 -4.77 4.89 1.98
C ALA A 131 -4.78 3.65 2.89
N LEU A 132 -5.82 3.48 3.72
CA LEU A 132 -6.02 2.26 4.51
C LEU A 132 -6.26 1.04 3.62
N TRP A 133 -7.06 1.19 2.57
CA TRP A 133 -7.31 0.13 1.58
C TRP A 133 -6.00 -0.32 0.91
N GLN A 134 -5.10 0.61 0.57
CA GLN A 134 -3.77 0.29 0.05
C GLN A 134 -2.90 -0.44 1.09
N ALA A 135 -2.92 -0.01 2.35
CA ALA A 135 -2.17 -0.65 3.44
C ALA A 135 -2.68 -2.07 3.78
N GLN A 136 -3.90 -2.41 3.37
CA GLN A 136 -4.52 -3.73 3.54
C GLN A 136 -4.24 -4.68 2.36
N PHE A 137 -3.60 -4.22 1.28
CA PHE A 137 -3.25 -5.10 0.17
C PHE A 137 -2.31 -6.23 0.64
N PRO A 138 -2.52 -7.50 0.23
CA PRO A 138 -3.47 -7.96 -0.79
C PRO A 138 -4.86 -8.32 -0.27
N ASP A 139 -5.09 -8.36 1.04
CA ASP A 139 -6.36 -8.80 1.64
C ASP A 139 -7.55 -7.94 1.19
N SER A 140 -7.31 -6.64 0.98
CA SER A 140 -8.33 -5.72 0.44
C SER A 140 -8.82 -6.11 -0.95
N LEU A 141 -8.00 -6.76 -1.79
CA LEU A 141 -8.43 -7.25 -3.10
C LEU A 141 -9.43 -8.39 -3.00
N VAL A 142 -9.27 -9.29 -2.02
CA VAL A 142 -10.17 -10.45 -1.87
C VAL A 142 -11.58 -9.97 -1.57
N ASN A 143 -11.70 -8.95 -0.71
CA ASN A 143 -12.99 -8.36 -0.36
C ASN A 143 -13.62 -7.67 -1.58
N ASP A 144 -12.83 -6.84 -2.29
CA ASP A 144 -13.33 -6.13 -3.45
C ASP A 144 -13.64 -7.04 -4.64
N SER A 145 -12.89 -8.13 -4.84
CA SER A 145 -13.17 -9.08 -5.92
C SER A 145 -14.53 -9.75 -5.76
N LYS A 146 -14.98 -9.97 -4.51
CA LYS A 146 -16.31 -10.51 -4.19
C LYS A 146 -17.42 -9.49 -4.33
N GLU A 147 -17.15 -8.22 -4.07
CA GLU A 147 -18.13 -7.12 -4.26
C GLU A 147 -18.25 -6.70 -5.73
N LEU A 148 -17.16 -6.75 -6.49
CA LEU A 148 -17.07 -6.27 -7.88
C LEU A 148 -17.39 -7.35 -8.93
N LEU A 149 -17.53 -8.61 -8.52
CA LEU A 149 -18.07 -9.69 -9.34
C LEU A 149 -19.43 -10.07 -8.77
N PRO A 150 -20.54 -9.98 -9.54
CA PRO A 150 -21.82 -10.46 -9.04
C PRO A 150 -21.70 -11.95 -8.70
N PRO A 151 -22.40 -12.45 -7.66
CA PRO A 151 -22.42 -13.87 -7.38
C PRO A 151 -22.88 -14.62 -8.63
N ILE A 152 -22.11 -15.65 -9.01
CA ILE A 152 -22.50 -16.57 -10.08
C ILE A 152 -23.77 -17.26 -9.57
N LEU A 153 -24.91 -16.93 -10.19
CA LEU A 153 -26.16 -17.69 -10.06
C LEU A 153 -26.02 -19.03 -10.78
#